data_AF-A8PI57-F1
#
_entry.id   AF-A8PI57-F1
#
_cell.length_a   1.000
_cell.length_b   1.000
_cell.length_c   1.000
_cell.angle_alpha   90.00
_cell.angle_beta   90.00
_cell.angle_gamma   90.00
#
_symmetry.space_group_name_H-M   'P 1'
#
loop_
_entity.id
_entity.type
_entity.pdbx_description
1 polymer ?
#
loop_
_entity_poly.entity_id
_entity_poly.type
_entity_poly.pdbx_seq_one_letter_code
_entity_poly.pdbx_strand_id
1 'polypeptide(L)'
;MPRFPQNSKQAIDKVQSLIARLDATIQPPRPTDSREAHRRWRTKIQDAYNTLQGISLILISASPIGGDDLFRQLSAIILDAFEIVLSWMRQVLRDDKLAYGTLLSFFGALVMFEGDLKFAVLTSPCAMGVAIAFLIASIDAVKFRYDALSKIMEIIYRHGVARKILFDAVLASPTATVKTFTQNSLYSFEYVQAALDEAGSGRVGEQKLYSLFCSVHRSLEYLVSDTRFSAYLLRENYHRRYLQLLLSARQIMTETRSQRMFSNFTANLFHFVDDHKPHTTKIVLELLDMGAFHVIFHGLLEARVDTDTGPLMKALFDLAFQMMSRRVANYLKSFTEALPESTM
;
A
#
# COMPACT_ATOMS: atom_id res chain seq x y z
N MET A 1 -9.62 -3.07 33.41
CA MET A 1 -8.18 -2.76 33.29
C MET A 1 -7.68 -2.25 34.64
N PRO A 2 -6.49 -2.66 35.14
CA PRO A 2 -5.82 -1.94 36.22
C PRO A 2 -5.58 -0.48 35.80
N ARG A 3 -5.43 0.45 36.77
CA ARG A 3 -5.36 1.91 36.53
C ARG A 3 -4.39 2.28 35.39
N PHE A 4 -4.86 3.10 34.46
CA PHE A 4 -4.05 3.70 33.40
C PHE A 4 -2.97 4.61 34.01
N PRO A 5 -1.74 4.67 33.47
CA PRO A 5 -0.67 5.49 34.04
C PRO A 5 -1.04 6.97 34.04
N GLN A 6 -0.75 7.66 35.14
CA GLN A 6 -1.05 9.09 35.32
C GLN A 6 0.20 9.97 35.23
N ASN A 7 1.39 9.37 35.18
CA ASN A 7 2.67 10.09 35.06
C ASN A 7 3.71 9.23 34.32
N SER A 8 4.82 9.86 33.96
CA SER A 8 5.93 9.23 33.20
C SER A 8 6.47 7.97 33.84
N LYS A 9 6.72 7.99 35.16
CA LYS A 9 7.25 6.82 35.88
C LYS A 9 6.30 5.63 35.80
N GLN A 10 5.01 5.86 36.08
CA GLN A 10 3.99 4.81 35.98
C GLN A 10 3.87 4.26 34.56
N ALA A 11 4.01 5.10 33.53
CA ALA A 11 3.96 4.67 32.14
C ALA A 11 5.15 3.76 31.78
N ILE A 12 6.36 4.15 32.18
CA ILE A 12 7.60 3.40 31.98
C ILE A 12 7.52 2.03 32.68
N ASP A 13 7.25 2.03 33.98
CA ASP A 13 7.14 0.80 34.79
C ASP A 13 6.09 -0.13 34.19
N LYS A 14 4.98 0.44 33.73
CA LYS A 14 3.89 -0.33 33.13
C LYS A 14 4.31 -0.96 31.80
N VAL A 15 4.95 -0.22 30.89
CA VAL A 15 5.40 -0.75 29.59
C VAL A 15 6.45 -1.84 29.79
N GLN A 16 7.42 -1.65 30.68
CA GLN A 16 8.39 -2.69 31.03
C GLN A 16 7.70 -3.96 31.57
N SER A 17 6.73 -3.79 32.49
CA SER A 17 5.97 -4.92 33.03
C SER A 17 5.11 -5.65 31.97
N LEU A 18 4.65 -4.93 30.95
CA LEU A 18 3.87 -5.49 29.85
C LEU A 18 4.78 -6.27 28.91
N ILE A 19 5.92 -5.71 28.52
CA ILE A 19 6.92 -6.38 27.68
C ILE A 19 7.40 -7.68 28.35
N ALA A 20 7.64 -7.67 29.66
CA ALA A 20 8.04 -8.87 30.41
C ALA A 20 7.01 -10.01 30.40
N ARG A 21 5.75 -9.75 30.01
CA ARG A 21 4.71 -10.78 29.85
C ARG A 21 4.70 -11.41 28.46
N LEU A 22 5.39 -10.82 27.49
CA LEU A 22 5.56 -11.39 26.17
C LEU A 22 6.70 -12.41 26.20
N ASP A 23 6.37 -13.69 26.06
CA ASP A 23 7.41 -14.72 26.06
C ASP A 23 8.35 -14.52 24.87
N ALA A 24 9.66 -14.67 25.09
CA ALA A 24 10.65 -14.59 24.03
C ALA A 24 10.47 -15.69 22.96
N THR A 25 9.79 -16.79 23.31
CA THR A 25 9.57 -17.93 22.40
C THR A 25 8.08 -18.14 22.11
N ILE A 26 7.74 -18.16 20.82
CA ILE A 26 6.39 -18.41 20.31
C ILE A 26 6.32 -19.84 19.76
N GLN A 27 5.64 -20.72 20.49
CA GLN A 27 5.43 -22.12 20.08
C GLN A 27 3.94 -22.45 20.12
N PRO A 28 3.24 -22.36 18.97
CA PRO A 28 1.87 -22.83 18.86
C PRO A 28 1.79 -24.35 19.09
N PRO A 29 0.70 -24.85 19.69
CA PRO A 29 0.48 -26.29 19.82
C PRO A 29 0.31 -26.93 18.44
N ARG A 30 0.81 -28.16 18.29
CA ARG A 30 0.62 -28.98 17.09
C ARG A 30 -0.85 -29.40 16.99
N PRO A 31 -1.38 -29.69 15.78
CA PRO A 31 -2.76 -30.14 15.61
C PRO A 31 -3.12 -31.41 16.40
N THR A 32 -2.13 -32.22 16.74
CA THR A 32 -2.27 -33.48 17.50
C THR A 32 -2.17 -33.30 19.01
N ASP A 33 -1.88 -32.09 19.49
CA ASP A 33 -1.68 -31.84 20.92
C ASP A 33 -3.02 -31.88 21.67
N SER A 34 -2.94 -32.06 23.00
CA SER A 34 -4.14 -32.12 23.85
C SER A 34 -5.01 -30.86 23.77
N ARG A 35 -6.32 -31.03 23.98
CA ARG A 35 -7.27 -29.90 24.07
C ARG A 35 -6.85 -28.83 25.09
N GLU A 36 -6.21 -29.24 26.19
CA GLU A 36 -5.71 -28.33 27.22
C GLU A 36 -4.50 -27.50 26.74
N ALA A 37 -3.63 -28.06 25.89
CA ALA A 37 -2.57 -27.29 25.24
C ALA A 37 -3.14 -26.21 24.31
N HIS A 38 -4.16 -26.54 23.51
CA HIS A 38 -4.87 -25.57 22.69
C HIS A 38 -5.61 -24.51 23.51
N ARG A 39 -6.19 -24.88 24.67
CA ARG A 39 -6.84 -23.93 25.58
C ARG A 39 -5.82 -22.93 26.14
N ARG A 40 -4.70 -23.42 26.66
CA ARG A 40 -3.60 -22.57 27.16
C ARG A 40 -3.04 -21.65 26.07
N TRP A 41 -2.93 -22.13 24.84
CA TRP A 41 -2.53 -21.30 23.69
C TRP A 41 -3.48 -20.14 23.45
N ARG A 42 -4.80 -20.38 23.45
CA ARG A 42 -5.78 -19.30 23.28
C ARG A 42 -5.69 -18.25 24.38
N THR A 43 -5.53 -18.68 25.63
CA THR A 43 -5.30 -17.75 26.76
C THR A 43 -4.02 -16.93 26.54
N LYS A 44 -2.94 -17.57 26.10
CA LYS A 44 -1.67 -16.91 25.78
C LYS A 44 -1.81 -15.86 24.67
N ILE A 45 -2.55 -16.18 23.60
CA ILE A 45 -2.85 -15.23 22.51
C ILE A 45 -3.65 -14.04 23.03
N GLN A 46 -4.66 -14.27 23.86
CA GLN A 46 -5.46 -13.20 24.46
C GLN A 46 -4.62 -12.31 25.39
N ASP A 47 -3.75 -12.90 26.20
CA ASP A 47 -2.85 -12.16 27.09
C ASP A 47 -1.82 -11.34 26.30
N ALA A 48 -1.27 -11.90 25.22
CA ALA A 48 -0.40 -11.18 24.30
C ALA A 48 -1.14 -10.02 23.62
N TYR A 49 -2.37 -10.23 23.13
CA TYR A 49 -3.20 -9.17 22.56
C TYR A 49 -3.43 -8.03 23.57
N ASN A 50 -3.87 -8.35 24.79
CA ASN A 50 -4.11 -7.37 25.84
C ASN A 50 -2.82 -6.59 26.20
N THR A 51 -1.68 -7.28 26.14
CA THR A 51 -0.36 -6.70 26.40
C THR A 51 0.04 -5.71 25.31
N LEU A 52 -0.06 -6.12 24.04
CA LEU A 52 0.22 -5.26 22.88
C LEU A 52 -0.73 -4.05 22.84
N GLN A 53 -2.02 -4.25 23.11
CA GLN A 53 -2.99 -3.17 23.23
C GLN A 53 -2.62 -2.20 24.36
N GLY A 54 -2.21 -2.72 25.52
CA GLY A 54 -1.75 -1.91 26.64
C GLY A 54 -0.55 -1.04 26.30
N ILE A 55 0.47 -1.63 25.65
CA ILE A 55 1.66 -0.90 25.17
C ILE A 55 1.24 0.20 24.17
N SER A 56 0.40 -0.14 23.20
CA SER A 56 -0.10 0.80 22.19
C SER A 56 -0.81 1.99 22.82
N LEU A 57 -1.69 1.76 23.79
CA LEU A 57 -2.46 2.83 24.45
C LEU A 57 -1.55 3.78 25.23
N ILE A 58 -0.56 3.24 25.94
CA ILE A 58 0.41 4.05 26.70
C ILE A 58 1.27 4.87 25.74
N LEU A 59 1.75 4.27 24.64
CA LEU A 59 2.58 4.93 23.65
C LEU A 59 1.84 6.09 22.96
N ILE A 60 0.60 5.88 22.55
CA ILE A 60 -0.24 6.92 21.93
C ILE A 60 -0.57 8.03 22.93
N SER A 61 -0.68 7.70 24.23
CA SER A 61 -0.96 8.66 25.30
C SER A 61 0.31 9.28 25.92
N ALA A 62 1.51 9.03 25.37
CA ALA A 62 2.75 9.55 25.94
C ALA A 62 2.80 11.09 25.91
N SER A 63 2.34 11.69 24.81
CA SER A 63 2.30 13.15 24.63
C SER A 63 1.54 13.87 25.75
N PRO A 64 0.27 13.52 26.08
CA PRO A 64 -0.46 14.17 27.17
C PRO A 64 0.04 13.82 28.59
N ILE A 65 0.80 12.74 28.79
CA ILE A 65 1.28 12.33 30.12
C ILE A 65 2.62 12.99 30.49
N GLY A 66 3.55 13.06 29.55
CA GLY A 66 4.93 13.45 29.83
C GLY A 66 5.67 14.07 28.65
N GLY A 67 4.97 14.39 27.56
CA GLY A 67 5.55 15.00 26.37
C GLY A 67 6.59 14.13 25.66
N ASP A 68 7.46 14.79 24.91
CA ASP A 68 8.42 14.15 24.01
C ASP A 68 9.50 13.34 24.74
N ASP A 69 9.86 13.72 25.97
CA ASP A 69 10.87 13.01 26.75
C ASP A 69 10.39 11.61 27.19
N LEU A 70 9.16 11.53 27.72
CA LEU A 70 8.54 10.24 28.02
C LEU A 70 8.43 9.39 26.75
N PHE A 71 8.05 10.01 25.64
CA PHE A 71 7.96 9.32 24.37
C PHE A 71 9.31 8.71 23.93
N ARG A 72 10.41 9.47 24.04
CA ARG A 72 11.76 8.96 23.75
C ARG A 72 12.13 7.78 24.65
N GLN A 73 11.84 7.87 25.95
CA GLN A 73 12.12 6.79 26.90
C GLN A 73 11.32 5.51 26.58
N LEU A 74 10.02 5.64 26.30
CA LEU A 74 9.18 4.52 25.90
C LEU A 74 9.63 3.90 24.58
N SER A 75 10.07 4.73 23.63
CA SER A 75 10.61 4.26 22.35
C SER A 75 11.87 3.42 22.54
N ALA A 76 12.80 3.86 23.40
CA ALA A 76 14.00 3.10 23.73
C ALA A 76 13.66 1.73 24.36
N ILE A 77 12.71 1.69 25.29
CA ILE A 77 12.26 0.45 25.92
C ILE A 77 11.64 -0.52 24.89
N ILE A 78 10.84 0.01 23.95
CA ILE A 78 10.25 -0.81 22.89
C ILE A 78 11.33 -1.28 21.92
N LEU A 79 12.34 -0.46 21.61
CA LEU A 79 13.47 -0.83 20.78
C LEU A 79 14.25 -2.03 21.37
N ASP A 80 14.48 -2.04 22.68
CA ASP A 80 15.19 -3.14 23.36
C ASP A 80 14.45 -4.49 23.25
N ALA A 81 13.12 -4.47 23.13
CA ALA A 81 12.28 -5.66 22.99
C ALA A 81 11.58 -5.78 21.62
N PHE A 82 12.09 -5.07 20.62
CA PHE A 82 11.37 -4.78 19.39
C PHE A 82 10.93 -6.04 18.63
N GLU A 83 11.87 -6.97 18.44
CA GLU A 83 11.62 -8.22 17.71
C GLU A 83 10.61 -9.12 18.43
N ILE A 84 10.58 -9.10 19.77
CA ILE A 84 9.59 -9.84 20.57
C ILE A 84 8.20 -9.23 20.37
N VAL A 85 8.08 -7.91 20.47
CA VAL A 85 6.83 -7.17 20.28
C VAL A 85 6.25 -7.44 18.89
N LEU A 86 7.07 -7.32 17.84
CA LEU A 86 6.64 -7.57 16.45
C LEU A 86 6.28 -9.03 16.19
N SER A 87 7.05 -9.98 16.74
CA SER A 87 6.77 -11.41 16.58
C SER A 87 5.42 -11.78 17.18
N TRP A 88 5.11 -11.26 18.37
CA TRP A 88 3.80 -11.46 19.00
C TRP A 88 2.69 -10.77 18.23
N MET A 89 2.92 -9.56 17.70
CA MET A 89 1.94 -8.86 16.86
C MET A 89 1.58 -9.69 15.63
N ARG A 90 2.59 -10.23 14.93
CA ARG A 90 2.39 -11.12 13.78
C ARG A 90 1.61 -12.38 14.16
N GLN A 91 1.92 -12.97 15.32
CA GLN A 91 1.25 -14.18 15.78
C GLN A 91 -0.22 -13.91 16.13
N VAL A 92 -0.51 -12.85 16.89
CA VAL A 92 -1.88 -12.48 17.25
C VAL A 92 -2.72 -12.19 16.01
N LEU A 93 -2.17 -11.50 15.00
CA LEU A 93 -2.88 -11.26 13.73
C LEU A 93 -3.27 -12.56 12.98
N ARG A 94 -2.48 -13.62 13.13
CA ARG A 94 -2.77 -14.92 12.50
C ARG A 94 -3.88 -15.68 13.23
N ASP A 95 -3.92 -15.59 14.56
CA ASP A 95 -4.85 -16.36 15.40
C ASP A 95 -6.17 -15.62 15.69
N ASP A 96 -6.18 -14.29 15.77
CA ASP A 96 -7.35 -13.49 16.10
C ASP A 96 -7.59 -12.34 15.10
N LYS A 97 -8.62 -12.50 14.26
CA LYS A 97 -9.03 -11.50 13.27
C LYS A 97 -9.60 -10.23 13.91
N LEU A 98 -10.17 -10.32 15.12
CA LEU A 98 -10.75 -9.15 15.81
C LEU A 98 -9.66 -8.19 16.29
N ALA A 99 -8.43 -8.68 16.47
CA ALA A 99 -7.28 -7.87 16.87
C ALA A 99 -6.79 -6.91 15.76
N TYR A 100 -7.23 -7.11 14.50
CA TYR A 100 -6.70 -6.40 13.33
C TYR A 100 -6.68 -4.88 13.50
N GLY A 101 -7.81 -4.27 13.88
CA GLY A 101 -7.92 -2.82 14.00
C GLY A 101 -6.99 -2.22 15.06
N THR A 102 -6.93 -2.85 16.24
CA THR A 102 -6.07 -2.40 17.34
C THR A 102 -4.60 -2.53 16.99
N LEU A 103 -4.20 -3.68 16.43
CA LEU A 103 -2.80 -3.92 16.07
C LEU A 103 -2.37 -3.07 14.88
N LEU A 104 -3.25 -2.77 13.93
CA LEU A 104 -2.96 -1.87 12.82
C LEU A 104 -2.68 -0.46 13.34
N SER A 105 -3.48 0.04 14.29
CA SER A 105 -3.22 1.31 14.96
C SER A 105 -1.88 1.31 15.69
N PHE A 106 -1.54 0.21 16.38
CA PHE A 106 -0.25 0.09 17.06
C PHE A 106 0.92 0.10 16.08
N PHE A 107 0.86 -0.72 15.04
CA PHE A 107 1.88 -0.76 13.99
C PHE A 107 2.01 0.58 13.27
N GLY A 108 0.88 1.24 12.98
CA GLY A 108 0.85 2.58 12.42
C GLY A 108 1.52 3.61 13.31
N ALA A 109 1.34 3.53 14.63
CA ALA A 109 2.06 4.36 15.59
C ALA A 109 3.58 4.15 15.39
N LEU A 110 4.07 2.90 15.46
CA LEU A 110 5.49 2.58 15.28
C LEU A 110 6.08 3.09 13.96
N VAL A 111 5.34 3.02 12.85
CA VAL A 111 5.79 3.43 11.51
C VAL A 111 5.72 4.95 11.30
N MET A 112 4.72 5.62 11.89
CA MET A 112 4.49 7.05 11.69
C MET A 112 5.29 7.94 12.66
N PHE A 113 5.82 7.39 13.75
CA PHE A 113 6.68 8.14 14.66
C PHE A 113 7.99 8.60 14.02
N GLU A 114 8.62 9.64 14.58
CA GLU A 114 9.94 10.11 14.13
C GLU A 114 11.07 9.49 14.95
N GLY A 115 12.28 9.47 14.40
CA GLY A 115 13.49 8.99 15.06
C GLY A 115 13.77 7.50 14.92
N ASP A 116 14.55 6.96 15.85
CA ASP A 116 15.16 5.63 15.78
C ASP A 116 14.15 4.49 15.70
N LEU A 117 12.98 4.66 16.35
CA LEU A 117 11.93 3.65 16.34
C LEU A 117 11.39 3.41 14.92
N LYS A 118 11.11 4.48 14.16
CA LYS A 118 10.68 4.34 12.77
C LYS A 118 11.78 3.74 11.90
N PHE A 119 13.03 4.13 12.11
CA PHE A 119 14.13 3.56 11.34
C PHE A 119 14.28 2.06 11.61
N ALA A 120 14.19 1.62 12.87
CA ALA A 120 14.21 0.22 13.25
C ALA A 120 13.04 -0.55 12.62
N VAL A 121 11.82 0.02 12.61
CA VAL A 121 10.65 -0.59 11.97
C VAL A 121 10.86 -0.74 10.46
N LEU A 122 11.35 0.30 9.79
CA LEU A 122 11.54 0.29 8.34
C LEU A 122 12.74 -0.56 7.88
N THR A 123 13.58 -1.02 8.79
CA THR A 123 14.74 -1.88 8.48
C THR A 123 14.62 -3.30 9.05
N SER A 124 13.59 -3.60 9.85
CA SER A 124 13.37 -4.93 10.43
C SER A 124 12.61 -5.87 9.48
N PRO A 125 13.15 -7.07 9.19
CA PRO A 125 12.42 -8.13 8.49
C PRO A 125 11.15 -8.58 9.22
N CYS A 126 11.14 -8.55 10.56
CA CYS A 126 9.98 -8.92 11.34
C CYS A 126 8.84 -7.90 11.16
N ALA A 127 9.17 -6.61 11.13
CA ALA A 127 8.22 -5.54 10.86
C ALA A 127 7.58 -5.68 9.47
N MET A 128 8.38 -6.01 8.45
CA MET A 128 7.85 -6.29 7.11
C MET A 128 6.97 -7.54 7.12
N GLY A 129 7.32 -8.56 7.91
CA GLY A 129 6.47 -9.73 8.15
C GLY A 129 5.11 -9.40 8.79
N VAL A 130 5.05 -8.37 9.64
CA VAL A 130 3.81 -7.82 10.20
C VAL A 130 3.01 -7.05 9.13
N ALA A 131 3.67 -6.20 8.33
CA ALA A 131 3.02 -5.48 7.23
C ALA A 131 2.38 -6.45 6.22
N ILE A 132 3.08 -7.53 5.86
CA ILE A 132 2.54 -8.61 5.03
C ILE A 132 1.33 -9.25 5.71
N ALA A 133 1.40 -9.55 7.02
CA ALA A 133 0.29 -10.15 7.76
C ALA A 133 -0.99 -9.29 7.71
N PHE A 134 -0.87 -7.97 7.80
CA PHE A 134 -1.99 -7.06 7.60
C PHE A 134 -2.54 -7.14 6.17
N LEU A 135 -1.67 -7.09 5.16
CA LEU A 135 -2.07 -7.12 3.76
C LEU A 135 -2.63 -8.47 3.30
N ILE A 136 -2.34 -9.58 3.98
CA ILE A 136 -2.91 -10.89 3.66
C ILE A 136 -4.07 -11.29 4.59
N ALA A 137 -4.47 -10.40 5.50
CA ALA A 137 -5.66 -10.60 6.31
C ALA A 137 -6.91 -10.73 5.43
N SER A 138 -8.03 -11.19 6.03
CA SER A 138 -9.31 -11.27 5.31
C SER A 138 -9.64 -9.94 4.66
N ILE A 139 -10.11 -9.97 3.41
CA ILE A 139 -10.37 -8.77 2.63
C ILE A 139 -11.26 -7.79 3.40
N ASP A 140 -12.30 -8.24 4.10
CA ASP A 140 -13.19 -7.40 4.91
C ASP A 140 -12.46 -6.57 5.99
N ALA A 141 -11.41 -7.14 6.60
CA ALA A 141 -10.59 -6.44 7.58
C ALA A 141 -9.74 -5.34 6.90
N VAL A 142 -9.20 -5.65 5.72
CA VAL A 142 -8.49 -4.68 4.87
C VAL A 142 -9.42 -3.54 4.45
N LYS A 143 -10.64 -3.86 4.00
CA LYS A 143 -11.68 -2.87 3.61
C LYS A 143 -11.99 -1.91 4.75
N PHE A 144 -12.19 -2.44 5.95
CA PHE A 144 -12.61 -1.66 7.12
C PHE A 144 -11.59 -0.60 7.59
N ARG A 145 -10.29 -0.81 7.34
CA ARG A 145 -9.21 0.13 7.75
C ARG A 145 -8.26 0.47 6.62
N TYR A 146 -8.77 0.48 5.38
CA TYR A 146 -7.93 0.66 4.20
C TYR A 146 -7.11 1.96 4.23
N ASP A 147 -7.71 3.10 4.63
CA ASP A 147 -7.01 4.40 4.71
C ASP A 147 -5.81 4.40 5.68
N ALA A 148 -5.95 3.72 6.82
CA ALA A 148 -4.84 3.62 7.77
C ALA A 148 -3.74 2.69 7.23
N LEU A 149 -4.13 1.56 6.64
CA LEU A 149 -3.19 0.63 6.04
C LEU A 149 -2.45 1.24 4.85
N SER A 150 -3.14 1.94 3.95
CA SER A 150 -2.55 2.55 2.76
C SER A 150 -1.49 3.59 3.12
N LYS A 151 -1.73 4.41 4.15
CA LYS A 151 -0.74 5.37 4.67
C LYS A 151 0.52 4.68 5.19
N ILE A 152 0.37 3.60 5.95
CA ILE A 152 1.49 2.79 6.45
C ILE A 152 2.28 2.21 5.27
N MET A 153 1.57 1.63 4.29
CA MET A 153 2.21 1.03 3.13
C MET A 153 2.90 2.08 2.24
N GLU A 154 2.35 3.29 2.08
CA GLU A 154 3.00 4.37 1.34
C GLU A 154 4.36 4.73 1.97
N ILE A 155 4.45 4.78 3.31
CA ILE A 155 5.72 5.01 4.02
C ILE A 155 6.71 3.88 3.74
N ILE A 156 6.27 2.63 3.82
CA ILE A 156 7.10 1.44 3.58
C ILE A 156 7.59 1.42 2.12
N TYR A 157 6.70 1.65 1.15
CA TYR A 157 7.03 1.65 -0.28
C TYR A 157 7.99 2.78 -0.66
N ARG A 158 7.85 3.96 -0.05
CA ARG A 158 8.77 5.08 -0.29
C ARG A 158 10.17 4.82 0.29
N HIS A 159 10.29 4.04 1.35
CA HIS A 159 11.56 3.72 1.98
C HIS A 159 12.28 2.57 1.25
N GLY A 160 13.34 2.87 0.51
CA GLY A 160 13.99 1.92 -0.40
C GLY A 160 14.45 0.60 0.26
N VAL A 161 14.98 0.67 1.49
CA VAL A 161 15.36 -0.54 2.24
C VAL A 161 14.13 -1.34 2.68
N ALA A 162 13.08 -0.66 3.15
CA ALA A 162 11.88 -1.34 3.65
C ALA A 162 11.18 -2.05 2.51
N ARG A 163 11.02 -1.35 1.37
CA ARG A 163 10.43 -1.88 0.14
C ARG A 163 11.16 -3.13 -0.34
N LYS A 164 12.49 -3.13 -0.34
CA LYS A 164 13.28 -4.30 -0.74
C LYS A 164 13.04 -5.48 0.20
N ILE A 165 13.15 -5.28 1.51
CA ILE A 165 12.92 -6.34 2.52
C ILE A 165 11.49 -6.89 2.41
N LEU A 166 10.51 -6.02 2.21
CA LEU A 166 9.11 -6.40 2.02
C LEU A 166 8.93 -7.31 0.80
N PHE A 167 9.40 -6.90 -0.38
CA PHE A 167 9.23 -7.71 -1.59
C PHE A 167 10.03 -9.01 -1.53
N ASP A 168 11.25 -9.00 -0.98
CA ASP A 168 12.02 -10.23 -0.76
C ASP A 168 11.25 -11.21 0.15
N ALA A 169 10.63 -10.71 1.23
CA ALA A 169 9.84 -11.53 2.15
C ALA A 169 8.51 -12.02 1.53
N VAL A 170 7.81 -11.19 0.75
CA VAL A 170 6.59 -11.60 0.02
C VAL A 170 6.95 -12.68 -0.99
N LEU A 171 7.96 -12.46 -1.82
CA LEU A 171 8.34 -13.39 -2.89
C LEU A 171 8.94 -14.71 -2.37
N ALA A 172 9.49 -14.70 -1.16
CA ALA A 172 9.90 -15.92 -0.45
C ALA A 172 8.73 -16.70 0.17
N SER A 173 7.53 -16.11 0.23
CA SER A 173 6.33 -16.76 0.79
C SER A 173 5.65 -17.69 -0.22
N PRO A 174 4.75 -18.59 0.22
CA PRO A 174 3.99 -19.44 -0.69
C PRO A 174 3.21 -18.65 -1.75
N THR A 175 3.03 -19.21 -2.94
CA THR A 175 2.36 -18.53 -4.07
C THR A 175 0.96 -18.00 -3.72
N ALA A 176 0.22 -18.71 -2.85
CA ALA A 176 -1.07 -18.25 -2.35
C ALA A 176 -0.95 -16.93 -1.57
N THR A 177 0.07 -16.79 -0.72
CA THR A 177 0.35 -15.57 0.03
C THR A 177 0.70 -14.42 -0.90
N VAL A 178 1.55 -14.66 -1.91
CA VAL A 178 1.89 -13.65 -2.92
C VAL A 178 0.64 -13.18 -3.64
N LYS A 179 -0.20 -14.12 -4.08
CA LYS A 179 -1.46 -13.80 -4.76
C LYS A 179 -2.38 -12.94 -3.88
N THR A 180 -2.63 -13.32 -2.64
CA THR A 180 -3.47 -12.54 -1.71
C THR A 180 -2.88 -11.16 -1.45
N PHE A 181 -1.56 -11.06 -1.26
CA PHE A 181 -0.87 -9.79 -1.07
C PHE A 181 -1.04 -8.87 -2.30
N THR A 182 -0.84 -9.40 -3.51
CA THR A 182 -1.03 -8.66 -4.77
C THR A 182 -2.47 -8.17 -4.90
N GLN A 183 -3.46 -9.03 -4.67
CA GLN A 183 -4.87 -8.68 -4.78
C GLN A 183 -5.28 -7.60 -3.79
N ASN A 184 -4.86 -7.73 -2.52
CA ASN A 184 -5.16 -6.74 -1.49
C ASN A 184 -4.37 -5.43 -1.67
N SER A 185 -3.18 -5.46 -2.28
CA SER A 185 -2.45 -4.24 -2.67
C SER A 185 -3.17 -3.46 -3.78
N LEU A 186 -3.84 -4.18 -4.67
CA LEU A 186 -4.68 -3.61 -5.73
C LEU A 186 -6.09 -3.24 -5.26
N TYR A 187 -6.44 -3.49 -3.99
CA TYR A 187 -7.72 -3.06 -3.41
C TYR A 187 -7.91 -1.54 -3.44
N SER A 188 -6.80 -0.79 -3.51
CA SER A 188 -6.78 0.65 -3.80
C SER A 188 -7.68 1.03 -4.97
N PHE A 189 -7.76 0.19 -6.00
CA PHE A 189 -8.57 0.43 -7.20
C PHE A 189 -10.07 0.33 -6.92
N GLU A 190 -10.49 -0.64 -6.11
CA GLU A 190 -11.89 -0.77 -5.69
C GLU A 190 -12.30 0.42 -4.80
N TYR A 191 -11.40 0.87 -3.92
CA TYR A 191 -11.63 2.03 -3.09
C TYR A 191 -11.76 3.33 -3.90
N VAL A 192 -10.93 3.52 -4.93
CA VAL A 192 -11.05 4.64 -5.88
C VAL A 192 -12.36 4.57 -6.65
N GLN A 193 -12.73 3.39 -7.16
CA GLN A 193 -13.99 3.23 -7.90
C GLN A 193 -15.19 3.64 -7.05
N ALA A 194 -15.27 3.17 -5.80
CA ALA A 194 -16.33 3.55 -4.88
C ALA A 194 -16.36 5.08 -4.65
N ALA A 195 -15.19 5.72 -4.52
CA ALA A 195 -15.11 7.17 -4.35
C ALA A 195 -15.58 7.94 -5.61
N LEU A 196 -15.30 7.41 -6.82
CA LEU A 196 -15.82 7.96 -8.07
C LEU A 196 -17.35 7.85 -8.15
N ASP A 197 -17.90 6.69 -7.79
CA ASP A 197 -19.34 6.47 -7.77
C ASP A 197 -20.04 7.43 -6.79
N GLU A 198 -19.44 7.67 -5.63
CA GLU A 198 -19.94 8.65 -4.65
C GLU A 198 -19.80 10.11 -5.13
N ALA A 199 -18.74 10.44 -5.87
CA ALA A 199 -18.55 11.78 -6.44
C ALA A 199 -19.63 12.11 -7.48
N GLY A 200 -20.05 11.13 -8.29
CA GLY A 200 -21.20 11.27 -9.19
C GLY A 200 -22.50 11.64 -8.48
N SER A 201 -22.60 11.32 -7.18
CA SER A 201 -23.73 11.70 -6.32
C SER A 201 -23.50 12.97 -5.48
N GLY A 202 -22.38 13.68 -5.69
CA GLY A 202 -22.02 14.92 -4.98
C GLY A 202 -21.48 14.73 -3.55
N ARG A 203 -21.23 13.49 -3.10
CA ARG A 203 -20.81 13.18 -1.71
C ARG A 203 -19.29 13.25 -1.50
N VAL A 204 -18.52 13.16 -2.58
CA VAL A 204 -17.06 13.27 -2.57
C VAL A 204 -16.65 14.40 -3.49
N GLY A 205 -15.90 15.37 -2.95
CA GLY A 205 -15.39 16.50 -3.73
C GLY A 205 -14.18 16.15 -4.59
N GLU A 206 -13.99 16.91 -5.68
CA GLU A 206 -12.90 16.70 -6.65
C GLU A 206 -11.50 16.73 -6.01
N GLN A 207 -11.25 17.63 -5.04
CA GLN A 207 -9.95 17.71 -4.37
C GLN A 207 -9.60 16.41 -3.62
N LYS A 208 -10.60 15.73 -3.03
CA LYS A 208 -10.40 14.46 -2.34
C LYS A 208 -10.08 13.36 -3.36
N LEU A 209 -10.81 13.30 -4.48
CA LEU A 209 -10.49 12.39 -5.57
C LEU A 209 -9.08 12.62 -6.12
N TYR A 210 -8.71 13.87 -6.37
CA TYR A 210 -7.37 14.24 -6.83
C TYR A 210 -6.29 13.67 -5.92
N SER A 211 -6.40 13.92 -4.61
CA SER A 211 -5.45 13.42 -3.62
C SER A 211 -5.37 11.89 -3.60
N LEU A 212 -6.52 11.22 -3.75
CA LEU A 212 -6.62 9.76 -3.76
C LEU A 212 -5.91 9.19 -5.00
N PHE A 213 -6.16 9.75 -6.18
CA PHE A 213 -5.47 9.34 -7.41
C PHE A 213 -3.96 9.53 -7.33
N CYS A 214 -3.48 10.65 -6.75
CA CYS A 214 -2.05 10.85 -6.52
C CYS A 214 -1.43 9.81 -5.59
N SER A 215 -2.13 9.39 -4.52
CA SER A 215 -1.63 8.37 -3.59
C SER A 215 -1.62 6.98 -4.23
N VAL A 216 -2.68 6.62 -4.97
CA VAL A 216 -2.74 5.35 -5.71
C VAL A 216 -1.69 5.27 -6.80
N HIS A 217 -1.48 6.35 -7.57
CA HIS A 217 -0.45 6.40 -8.60
C HIS A 217 0.95 6.14 -8.03
N ARG A 218 1.32 6.87 -6.96
CA ARG A 218 2.62 6.71 -6.30
C ARG A 218 2.81 5.31 -5.71
N SER A 219 1.76 4.76 -5.09
CA SER A 219 1.80 3.39 -4.59
C SER A 219 2.03 2.39 -5.74
N LEU A 220 1.34 2.59 -6.87
CA LEU A 220 1.50 1.76 -8.05
C LEU A 220 2.93 1.83 -8.62
N GLU A 221 3.51 3.03 -8.73
CA GLU A 221 4.91 3.24 -9.16
C GLU A 221 5.88 2.38 -8.33
N TYR A 222 5.73 2.38 -7.01
CA TYR A 222 6.59 1.55 -6.15
C TYR A 222 6.33 0.05 -6.30
N LEU A 223 5.06 -0.35 -6.47
CA LEU A 223 4.69 -1.75 -6.67
C LEU A 223 5.24 -2.31 -8.00
N VAL A 224 5.20 -1.53 -9.08
CA VAL A 224 5.71 -1.97 -10.40
C VAL A 224 7.23 -1.91 -10.49
N SER A 225 7.90 -1.07 -9.68
CA SER A 225 9.36 -0.90 -9.72
C SER A 225 10.18 -2.15 -9.36
N ASP A 226 9.60 -3.16 -8.69
CA ASP A 226 10.24 -4.47 -8.51
C ASP A 226 9.78 -5.42 -9.61
N THR A 227 10.67 -5.67 -10.58
CA THR A 227 10.39 -6.49 -11.77
C THR A 227 9.97 -7.94 -11.46
N ARG A 228 10.33 -8.48 -10.29
CA ARG A 228 9.92 -9.82 -9.87
C ARG A 228 8.47 -9.81 -9.36
N PHE A 229 8.10 -8.77 -8.63
CA PHE A 229 6.74 -8.60 -8.12
C PHE A 229 5.77 -8.10 -9.22
N SER A 230 6.26 -7.29 -10.15
CA SER A 230 5.46 -6.70 -11.23
C SER A 230 4.73 -7.77 -12.08
N ALA A 231 5.35 -8.93 -12.30
CA ALA A 231 4.73 -10.05 -13.01
C ALA A 231 3.44 -10.56 -12.33
N TYR A 232 3.32 -10.46 -11.00
CA TYR A 232 2.09 -10.80 -10.28
C TYR A 232 1.01 -9.74 -10.49
N LEU A 233 1.37 -8.45 -10.48
CA LEU A 233 0.43 -7.36 -10.78
C LEU A 233 -0.14 -7.52 -12.19
N LEU A 234 0.70 -7.89 -13.16
CA LEU A 234 0.28 -8.08 -14.54
C LEU A 234 -0.74 -9.21 -14.69
N ARG A 235 -0.60 -10.30 -13.93
CA ARG A 235 -1.60 -11.40 -13.90
C ARG A 235 -2.98 -10.93 -13.41
N GLU A 236 -3.01 -9.90 -12.57
CA GLU A 236 -4.24 -9.27 -12.08
C GLU A 236 -4.71 -8.10 -12.98
N ASN A 237 -4.11 -7.96 -14.19
CA ASN A 237 -4.42 -6.94 -15.20
C ASN A 237 -4.44 -5.51 -14.64
N TYR A 238 -3.47 -5.19 -13.78
CA TYR A 238 -3.44 -3.90 -13.07
C TYR A 238 -3.49 -2.70 -14.03
N HIS A 239 -2.80 -2.76 -15.16
CA HIS A 239 -2.68 -1.67 -16.13
C HIS A 239 -4.03 -1.32 -16.74
N ARG A 240 -4.81 -2.34 -17.15
CA ARG A 240 -6.17 -2.17 -17.66
C ARG A 240 -7.11 -1.63 -16.57
N ARG A 241 -7.09 -2.22 -15.38
CA ARG A 241 -7.93 -1.76 -14.27
C ARG A 241 -7.63 -0.30 -13.90
N TYR A 242 -6.34 0.06 -13.86
CA TYR A 242 -5.92 1.43 -13.54
C TYR A 242 -6.32 2.42 -14.63
N LEU A 243 -6.13 2.08 -15.91
CA LEU A 243 -6.57 2.94 -17.01
C LEU A 243 -8.08 3.16 -17.00
N GLN A 244 -8.89 2.13 -16.69
CA GLN A 244 -10.34 2.30 -16.54
C GLN A 244 -10.69 3.33 -15.48
N LEU A 245 -10.02 3.30 -14.32
CA LEU A 245 -10.24 4.31 -13.27
C LEU A 245 -9.88 5.72 -13.74
N LEU A 246 -8.75 5.88 -14.44
CA LEU A 246 -8.35 7.17 -15.00
C LEU A 246 -9.39 7.69 -16.00
N LEU A 247 -9.86 6.84 -16.91
CA LEU A 247 -10.86 7.21 -17.91
C LEU A 247 -12.20 7.59 -17.27
N SER A 248 -12.67 6.83 -16.28
CA SER A 248 -13.88 7.17 -15.52
C SER A 248 -13.73 8.49 -14.77
N ALA A 249 -12.57 8.72 -14.13
CA ALA A 249 -12.32 9.96 -13.38
C ALA A 249 -12.30 11.20 -14.30
N ARG A 250 -11.77 11.06 -15.52
CA ARG A 250 -11.77 12.15 -16.50
C ARG A 250 -13.16 12.62 -16.91
N GLN A 251 -14.17 11.75 -16.84
CA GLN A 251 -15.56 12.13 -17.13
C GLN A 251 -16.20 12.97 -16.02
N ILE A 252 -15.68 12.83 -14.79
CA ILE A 252 -16.22 13.50 -13.60
C ILE A 252 -15.42 14.78 -13.29
N MET A 253 -14.10 14.69 -13.28
CA MET A 253 -13.20 15.76 -12.86
C MET A 253 -12.71 16.57 -14.05
N THR A 254 -13.45 17.61 -14.44
CA THR A 254 -13.23 18.35 -15.70
C THR A 254 -12.19 19.47 -15.60
N GLU A 255 -11.72 19.80 -14.39
CA GLU A 255 -10.67 20.80 -14.20
C GLU A 255 -9.40 20.48 -15.01
N THR A 256 -8.84 21.47 -15.72
CA THR A 256 -7.64 21.32 -16.56
C THR A 256 -6.47 20.71 -15.78
N ARG A 257 -6.29 21.08 -14.51
CA ARG A 257 -5.25 20.53 -13.65
C ARG A 257 -5.40 19.01 -13.47
N SER A 258 -6.62 18.54 -13.26
CA SER A 258 -6.94 17.12 -13.07
C SER A 258 -6.77 16.36 -14.39
N GLN A 259 -7.24 16.92 -15.51
CA GLN A 259 -7.09 16.32 -16.84
C GLN A 259 -5.61 16.12 -17.23
N ARG A 260 -4.76 17.11 -16.96
CA ARG A 260 -3.30 17.01 -17.16
C ARG A 260 -2.70 15.91 -16.30
N MET A 261 -3.07 15.84 -15.02
CA MET A 261 -2.61 14.78 -14.12
C MET A 261 -2.97 13.39 -14.65
N PHE A 262 -4.22 13.17 -15.08
CA PHE A 262 -4.63 11.88 -15.64
C PHE A 262 -3.90 11.52 -16.94
N SER A 263 -3.58 12.53 -17.75
CA SER A 263 -2.76 12.35 -18.96
C SER A 263 -1.34 11.88 -18.61
N ASN A 264 -0.71 12.51 -17.61
CA ASN A 264 0.60 12.08 -17.10
C ASN A 264 0.56 10.67 -16.50
N PHE A 265 -0.47 10.35 -15.71
CA PHE A 265 -0.61 9.01 -15.13
C PHE A 265 -0.86 7.94 -16.19
N THR A 266 -1.57 8.27 -17.26
CA THR A 266 -1.77 7.39 -18.42
C THR A 266 -0.46 7.19 -19.18
N ALA A 267 0.35 8.24 -19.37
CA ALA A 267 1.68 8.13 -19.96
C ALA A 267 2.61 7.25 -19.12
N ASN A 268 2.55 7.34 -17.79
CA ASN A 268 3.32 6.49 -16.88
C ASN A 268 2.98 4.99 -17.01
N LEU A 269 1.76 4.62 -17.41
CA LEU A 269 1.46 3.22 -17.72
C LEU A 269 2.32 2.67 -18.85
N PHE A 270 2.68 3.48 -19.85
CA PHE A 270 3.59 3.09 -20.93
C PHE A 270 5.03 2.98 -20.43
N HIS A 271 5.46 3.84 -19.49
CA HIS A 271 6.77 3.72 -18.85
C HIS A 271 6.91 2.42 -18.06
N PHE A 272 5.86 1.99 -17.36
CA PHE A 272 5.89 0.74 -16.60
C PHE A 272 6.01 -0.51 -17.49
N VAL A 273 5.75 -0.39 -18.79
CA VAL A 273 5.82 -1.52 -19.72
C VAL A 273 7.26 -2.02 -19.90
N ASP A 274 8.26 -1.17 -19.72
CA ASP A 274 9.68 -1.56 -19.78
C ASP A 274 10.04 -2.59 -18.69
N ASP A 275 9.36 -2.54 -17.55
CA ASP A 275 9.51 -3.53 -16.47
C ASP A 275 8.85 -4.89 -16.82
N HIS A 276 8.14 -4.96 -17.95
CA HIS A 276 7.41 -6.13 -18.46
C HIS A 276 7.84 -6.54 -19.87
N LYS A 277 9.14 -6.50 -20.19
CA LYS A 277 9.68 -6.79 -21.54
C LYS A 277 8.98 -7.94 -22.32
N PRO A 278 8.68 -9.11 -21.71
CA PRO A 278 8.02 -10.22 -22.43
C PRO A 278 6.57 -9.93 -22.84
N HIS A 279 5.90 -9.00 -22.17
CA HIS A 279 4.48 -8.69 -22.33
C HIS A 279 4.25 -7.29 -22.92
N THR A 280 5.31 -6.57 -23.25
CA THR A 280 5.27 -5.17 -23.69
C THR A 280 4.28 -4.92 -24.80
N THR A 281 4.37 -5.66 -25.90
CA THR A 281 3.46 -5.49 -27.05
C THR A 281 2.00 -5.72 -26.67
N LYS A 282 1.70 -6.71 -25.80
CA LYS A 282 0.33 -6.99 -25.37
C LYS A 282 -0.23 -5.84 -24.55
N ILE A 283 0.54 -5.37 -23.56
CA ILE A 283 0.13 -4.26 -22.68
C ILE A 283 -0.11 -3.00 -23.51
N VAL A 284 0.83 -2.65 -24.42
CA VAL A 284 0.69 -1.49 -25.30
C VAL A 284 -0.59 -1.56 -26.13
N LEU A 285 -0.85 -2.70 -26.79
CA LEU A 285 -2.08 -2.87 -27.58
C LEU A 285 -3.34 -2.73 -26.72
N GLU A 286 -3.38 -3.33 -25.54
CA GLU A 286 -4.53 -3.21 -24.62
C GLU A 286 -4.75 -1.77 -24.15
N LEU A 287 -3.69 -1.00 -23.88
CA LEU A 287 -3.80 0.41 -23.52
C LEU A 287 -4.30 1.26 -24.71
N LEU A 288 -3.83 0.96 -25.93
CA LEU A 288 -4.28 1.62 -27.16
C LEU A 288 -5.75 1.33 -27.46
N ASP A 289 -6.18 0.06 -27.36
CA ASP A 289 -7.58 -0.37 -27.51
C ASP A 289 -8.53 0.36 -26.56
N MET A 290 -8.03 0.75 -25.39
CA MET A 290 -8.78 1.48 -24.39
C MET A 290 -8.74 3.01 -24.56
N GLY A 291 -8.08 3.52 -25.60
CA GLY A 291 -8.02 4.96 -25.90
C GLY A 291 -6.95 5.73 -25.13
N ALA A 292 -5.94 5.05 -24.54
CA ALA A 292 -4.86 5.72 -23.81
C ALA A 292 -4.09 6.74 -24.67
N PHE A 293 -3.93 6.47 -25.97
CA PHE A 293 -3.26 7.39 -26.89
C PHE A 293 -3.99 8.73 -27.00
N HIS A 294 -5.31 8.70 -27.15
CA HIS A 294 -6.13 9.90 -27.19
C HIS A 294 -5.95 10.72 -25.89
N VAL A 295 -5.92 10.06 -24.73
CA VAL A 295 -5.66 10.75 -23.45
C VAL A 295 -4.32 11.48 -23.43
N ILE A 296 -3.24 10.80 -23.84
CA ILE A 296 -1.89 11.39 -23.87
C ILE A 296 -1.82 12.57 -24.86
N PHE A 297 -2.44 12.41 -26.03
CA PHE A 297 -2.46 13.45 -27.06
C PHE A 297 -3.21 14.71 -26.61
N HIS A 298 -4.37 14.55 -25.97
CA HIS A 298 -5.10 15.68 -25.37
C HIS A 298 -4.26 16.41 -24.32
N GLY A 299 -3.59 15.66 -23.43
CA GLY A 299 -2.69 16.25 -22.44
C GLY A 299 -1.57 17.09 -23.06
N LEU A 300 -1.02 16.67 -24.21
CA LEU A 300 0.02 17.43 -24.93
C LEU A 300 -0.52 18.71 -25.57
N LEU A 301 -1.74 18.70 -26.11
CA LEU A 301 -2.37 19.91 -26.63
C LEU A 301 -2.58 20.93 -25.51
N GLU A 302 -3.01 20.47 -24.33
CA GLU A 302 -3.22 21.32 -23.15
C GLU A 302 -1.91 21.82 -22.51
N ALA A 303 -0.80 21.08 -22.66
CA ALA A 303 0.48 21.41 -22.04
C ALA A 303 1.28 22.49 -22.80
N ARG A 304 0.87 22.86 -24.03
CA ARG A 304 1.47 23.95 -24.82
C ARG A 304 1.44 25.33 -24.13
N VAL A 305 0.79 25.45 -22.97
CA VAL A 305 0.49 26.73 -22.34
C VAL A 305 1.37 27.07 -21.12
N ASP A 306 1.94 26.15 -20.31
CA ASP A 306 2.90 26.54 -19.23
C ASP A 306 3.46 25.41 -18.30
N THR A 307 3.81 24.18 -18.72
CA THR A 307 4.52 23.22 -17.81
C THR A 307 5.10 21.95 -18.47
N ASP A 308 5.98 21.27 -17.71
CA ASP A 308 6.77 20.06 -18.01
C ASP A 308 6.03 18.96 -18.81
N THR A 309 6.35 18.86 -20.09
CA THR A 309 5.84 17.86 -21.05
C THR A 309 6.65 16.57 -21.07
N GLY A 310 7.69 16.45 -20.23
CA GLY A 310 8.66 15.36 -20.25
C GLY A 310 8.02 13.96 -20.24
N PRO A 311 7.14 13.61 -19.29
CA PRO A 311 6.52 12.28 -19.22
C PRO A 311 5.65 11.95 -20.45
N LEU A 312 4.92 12.93 -20.98
CA LEU A 312 4.03 12.78 -22.15
C LEU A 312 4.85 12.60 -23.43
N MET A 313 5.86 13.44 -23.65
CA MET A 313 6.76 13.33 -24.79
C MET A 313 7.54 12.02 -24.76
N LYS A 314 8.05 11.63 -23.58
CA LYS A 314 8.74 10.34 -23.41
C LYS A 314 7.81 9.18 -23.73
N ALA A 315 6.56 9.17 -23.24
CA ALA A 315 5.61 8.12 -23.57
C ALA A 315 5.29 8.04 -25.07
N LEU A 316 5.24 9.19 -25.77
CA LEU A 316 5.13 9.19 -27.24
C LEU A 316 6.37 8.62 -27.92
N PHE A 317 7.58 8.95 -27.45
CA PHE A 317 8.81 8.35 -27.98
C PHE A 317 8.87 6.85 -27.73
N ASP A 318 8.47 6.40 -26.54
CA ASP A 318 8.42 4.98 -26.19
C ASP A 318 7.37 4.28 -27.06
N LEU A 319 6.19 4.87 -27.25
CA LEU A 319 5.20 4.40 -28.22
C LEU A 319 5.78 4.32 -29.63
N ALA A 320 6.44 5.37 -30.12
CA ALA A 320 7.05 5.41 -31.46
C ALA A 320 8.17 4.38 -31.62
N PHE A 321 8.97 4.13 -30.57
CA PHE A 321 9.97 3.08 -30.56
C PHE A 321 9.31 1.70 -30.61
N GLN A 322 8.24 1.49 -29.82
CA GLN A 322 7.47 0.24 -29.84
C GLN A 322 6.67 0.07 -31.15
N MET A 323 6.38 1.15 -31.88
CA MET A 323 5.80 1.12 -33.24
C MET A 323 6.74 0.52 -34.29
N MET A 324 8.03 0.38 -34.02
CA MET A 324 8.90 -0.44 -34.90
C MET A 324 8.47 -1.92 -34.91
N SER A 325 7.66 -2.35 -33.93
CA SER A 325 6.88 -3.59 -34.04
C SER A 325 5.75 -3.42 -35.07
N ARG A 326 5.83 -4.20 -36.16
CA ARG A 326 4.84 -4.20 -37.27
C ARG A 326 3.39 -4.30 -36.79
N ARG A 327 3.13 -4.98 -35.67
CA ARG A 327 1.80 -5.15 -35.10
C ARG A 327 1.25 -3.87 -34.45
N VAL A 328 2.11 -3.11 -33.76
CA VAL A 328 1.73 -1.83 -33.12
C VAL A 328 1.57 -0.75 -34.18
N ALA A 329 2.47 -0.70 -35.18
CA ALA A 329 2.35 0.22 -36.32
C ALA A 329 1.04 0.05 -37.10
N ASN A 330 0.65 -1.19 -37.43
CA ASN A 330 -0.59 -1.46 -38.18
C ASN A 330 -1.83 -1.03 -37.39
N TYR A 331 -1.84 -1.26 -36.08
CA TYR A 331 -2.95 -0.85 -35.21
C TYR A 331 -3.11 0.67 -35.17
N LEU A 332 -2.02 1.40 -34.91
CA LEU A 332 -2.05 2.86 -34.85
C LEU A 332 -2.40 3.49 -36.19
N LYS A 333 -1.91 2.93 -37.31
CA LYS A 333 -2.32 3.35 -38.65
C LYS A 333 -3.83 3.24 -38.84
N SER A 334 -4.42 2.10 -38.49
CA SER A 334 -5.87 1.91 -38.56
C SER A 334 -6.66 2.84 -37.63
N PHE A 335 -6.11 3.16 -36.46
CA PHE A 335 -6.72 4.11 -35.53
C PHE A 335 -6.66 5.55 -36.08
N THR A 336 -5.51 5.99 -36.60
CA THR A 336 -5.36 7.33 -37.19
C THR A 336 -6.20 7.51 -38.45
N GLU A 337 -6.36 6.47 -39.26
CA GLU A 337 -7.24 6.48 -40.44
C GLU A 337 -8.74 6.50 -40.07
N ALA A 338 -9.08 6.11 -38.84
CA ALA A 338 -10.45 6.12 -38.32
C ALA A 338 -10.82 7.41 -37.55
N LEU A 339 -9.87 8.32 -37.31
CA LEU A 339 -10.15 9.61 -36.69
C LEU A 339 -10.82 10.55 -37.71
N PRO A 340 -11.93 11.22 -37.38
CA PRO A 340 -12.58 12.16 -38.27
C PRO A 340 -11.67 13.38 -38.57
N GLU A 341 -11.67 13.85 -39.83
CA GLU A 341 -10.83 14.96 -40.31
C GLU A 341 -10.96 16.25 -39.49
N SER A 342 -12.04 16.42 -38.72
CA SER A 342 -12.23 17.57 -37.82
C SER A 342 -11.42 17.54 -36.52
N THR A 343 -10.59 16.51 -36.31
CA THR A 343 -9.71 16.36 -35.13
C THR A 343 -8.20 16.39 -35.45
N MET A 344 -7.81 16.54 -36.72
CA MET A 344 -6.44 16.84 -37.16
C MET A 344 -6.29 18.34 -37.43
#